data_AF-A0A6A8FHC1-F1
#
_entry.id   AF-A0A6A8FHC1-F1
#
_cell.length_a   1.000
_cell.length_b   1.000
_cell.length_c   1.000
_cell.angle_alpha   90.00
_cell.angle_beta   90.00
_cell.angle_gamma   90.00
#
_symmetry.space_group_name_H-M   'P 1'
#
loop_
_entity.id
_entity.type
_entity.pdbx_description
1 polymer ?
#
loop_
_entity_poly.entity_id
_entity_poly.type
_entity_poly.pdbx_seq_one_letter_code
_entity_poly.pdbx_strand_id
1 'polypeptide(L)' 'MAGRKSQIKCALCGKTIVSNEKEKPTEKQRIVEIIDGTRYIFDTNDCVLMFKKFRGVYGSDFI' A
#
# COMPACT_ATOMS: atom_id res chain seq x y z
N MET A 1 -22.39 3.36 18.10
CA MET A 1 -21.15 4.02 17.65
C MET A 1 -20.51 3.15 16.57
N ALA A 2 -20.76 3.44 15.28
CA ALA A 2 -20.20 2.66 14.18
C ALA A 2 -18.82 3.22 13.80
N GLY A 3 -17.74 2.60 14.28
CA GLY A 3 -16.38 2.96 13.87
C GLY A 3 -16.18 2.64 12.39
N ARG A 4 -15.88 3.66 11.56
CA ARG A 4 -15.42 3.45 10.18
C ARG A 4 -14.08 2.73 10.24
N LYS A 5 -14.07 1.42 9.97
CA LYS A 5 -12.83 0.70 9.67
C LYS A 5 -12.31 1.21 8.32
N SER A 6 -11.38 2.16 8.33
CA SER A 6 -10.64 2.54 7.14
C SER A 6 -9.78 1.35 6.71
N GLN A 7 -10.32 0.53 5.81
CA GLN A 7 -9.58 -0.57 5.20
C GLN A 7 -8.52 0.02 4.27
N ILE A 8 -7.26 -0.02 4.71
CA ILE A 8 -6.13 0.36 3.86
C ILE A 8 -5.94 -0.75 2.84
N LYS A 9 -5.72 -0.40 1.57
CA LYS A 9 -5.49 -1.36 0.49
C LYS A 9 -4.11 -1.16 -0.11
N CYS A 10 -3.51 -2.25 -0.59
CA CYS A 10 -2.28 -2.20 -1.36
C CYS A 10 -2.52 -1.49 -2.69
N ALA A 11 -1.70 -0.49 -3.01
CA ALA A 11 -1.83 0.30 -4.23
C ALA A 11 -1.57 -0.51 -5.52
N LEU A 12 -0.86 -1.63 -5.44
CA LEU A 12 -0.64 -2.49 -6.61
C LEU A 12 -1.71 -3.57 -6.76
N CYS A 13 -1.92 -4.40 -5.73
CA CYS A 13 -2.73 -5.62 -5.84
C CYS A 13 -4.13 -5.51 -5.22
N GLY A 14 -4.47 -4.35 -4.64
CA GLY A 14 -5.79 -4.09 -4.05
C GLY A 14 -6.10 -4.86 -2.76
N LYS A 15 -5.18 -5.72 -2.28
CA LYS A 15 -5.34 -6.51 -1.05
C LYS A 15 -5.55 -5.59 0.16
N THR A 16 -6.49 -5.95 1.03
CA THR A 16 -6.75 -5.23 2.27
C THR A 16 -5.63 -5.47 3.29
N ILE A 17 -4.95 -4.41 3.67
CA ILE A 17 -3.94 -4.36 4.71
C ILE A 17 -4.64 -4.04 6.02
N VAL A 18 -5.04 -5.09 6.75
CA VAL A 18 -5.75 -4.94 8.02
C VAL A 18 -4.74 -4.48 9.08
N SER A 19 -4.82 -3.21 9.48
CA SER A 19 -4.13 -2.73 10.68
C SER A 19 -5.02 -3.07 11.88
N ASN A 20 -4.80 -4.21 12.53
CA ASN A 20 -5.46 -4.49 13.80
C ASN A 20 -4.88 -3.55 14.86
N GLU A 21 -5.60 -2.48 15.21
CA GLU A 21 -5.23 -1.51 16.25
C GLU A 21 -5.06 -2.14 17.65
N LYS A 22 -5.38 -3.43 17.82
CA LYS A 22 -5.32 -4.15 19.10
C LYS A 22 -4.17 -5.14 19.23
N GLU A 23 -3.40 -5.40 18.18
CA GLU A 23 -2.32 -6.36 18.23
C GLU A 23 -0.98 -5.63 18.12
N LYS A 24 -0.09 -5.88 19.10
CA LYS A 24 1.30 -5.41 19.13
C LYS A 24 1.94 -5.55 17.73
N PRO A 25 2.84 -4.62 17.33
CA PRO A 25 3.38 -4.53 15.98
C PRO A 25 4.17 -5.80 15.65
N THR A 26 3.48 -6.81 15.14
CA THR A 26 4.06 -8.06 14.66
C THR A 26 4.33 -7.83 13.19
N GLU A 27 5.48 -7.19 12.89
CA GLU A 27 6.32 -7.26 11.68
C GLU A 27 5.68 -7.32 10.26
N LYS A 28 4.36 -7.20 10.12
CA LYS A 28 3.66 -6.87 8.88
C LYS A 28 3.41 -5.37 8.89
N GLN A 29 4.49 -4.61 9.04
CA GLN A 29 4.46 -3.17 8.87
C GLN A 29 4.20 -2.90 7.39
N ARG A 30 2.99 -2.43 7.09
CA ARG A 30 2.62 -1.87 5.79
C ARG A 30 3.74 -0.98 5.27
N ILE A 31 4.12 -1.14 4.02
CA ILE A 31 5.19 -0.36 3.41
C ILE A 31 4.59 0.92 2.86
N VAL A 32 5.13 2.07 3.24
CA VAL A 32 4.67 3.37 2.79
C VAL A 32 5.79 4.01 1.96
N GLU A 33 5.48 4.36 0.73
CA GLU A 33 6.43 4.95 -0.22
C GLU A 33 5.84 6.21 -0.83
N ILE A 34 6.71 7.19 -1.11
CA ILE A 34 6.35 8.40 -1.84
C ILE A 34 6.93 8.26 -3.25
N ILE A 35 6.07 8.27 -4.26
CA ILE A 35 6.46 8.09 -5.65
C ILE A 35 5.78 9.24 -6.44
N ASP A 36 6.58 10.12 -7.07
CA ASP A 36 6.15 11.40 -7.69
C ASP A 36 5.31 12.27 -6.76
N GLY A 37 5.74 12.42 -5.51
CA GLY A 37 5.03 13.22 -4.51
C GLY A 37 3.72 12.59 -4.02
N THR A 38 3.28 11.47 -4.58
CA THR A 38 2.07 10.76 -4.15
C THR A 38 2.43 9.64 -3.17
N ARG A 39 1.71 9.58 -2.06
CA ARG A 39 1.91 8.58 -1.00
C ARG A 39 1.14 7.31 -1.31
N TYR A 40 1.85 6.20 -1.50
CA TYR A 40 1.28 4.88 -1.74
C TYR A 40 1.56 3.94 -0.58
N ILE A 41 0.64 2.99 -0.36
CA ILE A 41 0.75 1.97 0.68
C ILE A 41 0.76 0.60 0.03
N PHE A 42 1.67 -0.26 0.46
CA PHE A 42 1.88 -1.59 -0.08
C PHE A 42 1.90 -2.64 1.02
N ASP A 43 1.44 -3.84 0.67
CA ASP A 43 1.43 -5.01 1.55
C ASP A 43 2.83 -5.64 1.63
N THR A 44 3.55 -5.72 0.51
CA THR A 44 4.87 -6.35 0.40
C THR A 44 5.86 -5.52 -0.40
N ASN A 45 7.16 -5.78 -0.22
CA ASN A 45 8.23 -5.09 -0.96
C ASN A 45 8.14 -5.38 -2.47
N ASP A 46 7.79 -6.61 -2.86
CA ASP A 46 7.49 -6.96 -4.25
C ASP A 46 6.43 -6.06 -4.87
N CYS A 47 5.37 -5.71 -4.13
CA CYS A 47 4.36 -4.80 -4.63
C CYS A 47 4.93 -3.40 -4.92
N VAL A 48 5.88 -2.93 -4.10
CA VAL A 48 6.58 -1.65 -4.35
C VAL A 48 7.41 -1.73 -5.62
N LEU A 49 8.23 -2.78 -5.76
CA LEU A 49 9.14 -2.96 -6.89
C LEU A 49 8.39 -3.09 -8.21
N MET A 50 7.33 -3.90 -8.23
CA MET A 50 6.48 -4.04 -9.41
C MET A 50 5.78 -2.73 -9.76
N PHE A 51 5.26 -2.00 -8.78
CA PHE A 51 4.63 -0.71 -9.01
C PHE A 51 5.60 0.32 -9.60
N LYS A 52 6.82 0.42 -9.06
CA LYS A 52 7.87 1.29 -9.61
C LYS A 52 8.24 0.90 -11.05
N LYS A 53 8.37 -0.40 -11.34
CA LYS A 53 8.63 -0.91 -12.69
C LYS A 53 7.52 -0.56 -13.67
N PHE A 54 6.27 -0.88 -13.31
CA PHE A 54 5.13 -0.59 -14.18
C PHE A 54 4.99 0.90 -14.44
N ARG A 55 5.18 1.73 -13.42
CA ARG A 55 5.12 3.18 -13.61
C ARG A 55 6.29 3.73 -14.43
N GLY A 56 7.45 3.07 -14.44
CA GLY A 56 8.55 3.38 -15.36
C GLY A 56 8.27 2.97 -16.81
N VAL A 57 7.48 1.90 -17.03
CA VAL A 57 7.14 1.39 -18.37
C VAL A 57 5.95 2.13 -18.97
N TYR A 58 4.88 2.30 -18.18
CA TYR A 58 3.62 2.91 -18.62
C TYR A 58 3.55 4.41 -18.33
N GLY A 59 4.55 4.97 -17.64
CA GLY A 59 4.56 6.38 -17.28
C GLY A 59 3.44 6.75 -16.31
N SER A 60 3.02 8.01 -16.35
CA SER A 60 1.98 8.58 -15.51
C SER A 60 0.58 7.98 -15.74
N ASP A 61 0.37 7.24 -16.83
CA ASP A 61 -0.93 6.64 -17.19
C ASP A 61 -1.23 5.33 -16.46
N PHE A 62 -0.32 4.85 -15.59
CA PHE A 62 -0.46 3.58 -14.90
C PHE A 62 -1.57 3.55 -13.82
N ILE A 63 -2.18 4.69 -13.47
CA ILE A 63 -3.10 4.85 -12.31
C ILE A 63 -4.23 5.81 -12.63
#